data_AF-A0A1T4P969-F1
#
_entry.id   AF-A0A1T4P969-F1
#
_cell.length_a   1.000
_cell.length_b   1.000
_cell.length_c   1.000
_cell.angle_alpha   90.00
_cell.angle_beta   90.00
_cell.angle_gamma   90.00
#
_symmetry.space_group_name_H-M   'P 1'
#
loop_
_entity.id
_entity.type
_entity.pdbx_description
1 polymer ?
#
loop_
_entity_poly.entity_id
_entity_poly.type
_entity_poly.pdbx_seq_one_letter_code
_entity_poly.pdbx_strand_id
1 'polypeptide(L)' 'MQLTKTIKVQLYPSTSDIEKFEETQQQFLNACNFVSTYIFDHNFELGQTTLHNALYHQIRQDF' A
#
# COMPACT_ATOMS: atom_id res chain seq x y z
N MET A 1 24.17 0.66 -30.29
CA MET A 1 24.10 0.36 -28.84
C MET A 1 23.69 1.63 -28.11
N GLN A 2 22.56 1.62 -27.39
CA GLN A 2 22.08 2.76 -26.61
C GLN A 2 22.57 2.59 -25.17
N LEU A 3 23.42 3.52 -24.70
CA LEU A 3 24.01 3.43 -23.36
C LEU A 3 23.07 4.07 -22.34
N THR A 4 22.46 3.26 -21.48
CA THR A 4 21.66 3.77 -20.36
C THR A 4 22.58 4.36 -19.29
N LYS A 5 22.34 5.62 -18.91
CA LYS A 5 23.04 6.28 -17.81
C LYS A 5 22.14 6.29 -16.57
N THR A 6 22.65 5.85 -15.44
CA THR A 6 21.93 5.82 -14.15
C THR A 6 22.71 6.61 -13.11
N ILE A 7 22.02 7.40 -12.30
CA ILE A 7 22.59 8.11 -11.14
C ILE A 7 22.04 7.46 -9.88
N LYS A 8 22.93 7.19 -8.91
CA LYS A 8 22.56 6.71 -7.57
C LYS A 8 22.77 7.85 -6.58
N VAL A 9 21.70 8.29 -5.91
CA VAL A 9 21.76 9.29 -4.85
C VAL A 9 21.35 8.62 -3.55
N GLN A 10 22.09 8.87 -2.48
CA GLN A 10 21.73 8.45 -1.13
C GLN A 10 20.85 9.53 -0.49
N LEU A 11 19.70 9.11 0.04
CA LEU A 11 18.79 9.99 0.77
C LEU A 11 19.19 10.02 2.25
N TYR A 12 19.09 11.20 2.85
CA TYR A 12 19.29 11.43 4.28
C TYR A 12 18.00 12.02 4.86
N PRO A 13 16.98 11.17 5.11
CA PRO A 13 15.71 11.65 5.64
C PRO A 13 15.90 12.24 7.04
N SER A 14 15.14 13.31 7.32
CA SER A 14 15.06 13.85 8.68
C SER A 14 14.25 12.92 9.58
N THR A 15 14.32 13.12 10.90
CA THR A 15 13.48 12.37 11.85
C THR A 15 11.99 12.47 11.51
N SER A 16 11.50 13.66 11.10
CA SER A 16 10.10 13.83 10.69
C SER A 16 9.74 13.06 9.42
N ASP A 17 10.67 12.92 8.47
CA ASP A 17 10.44 12.13 7.26
C ASP A 17 10.35 10.64 7.58
N ILE A 18 11.16 10.16 8.53
CA ILE A 18 11.13 8.78 9.02
C ILE A 18 9.79 8.50 9.71
N GLU A 19 9.36 9.36 10.63
CA GLU A 19 8.09 9.20 11.35
C GLU A 19 6.89 9.17 10.40
N LYS A 20 6.84 10.08 9.42
CA LYS A 20 5.78 10.09 8.40
C LYS A 20 5.79 8.83 7.54
N PHE A 21 6.97 8.32 7.24
CA PHE A 21 7.11 7.08 6.49
C PHE A 21 6.62 5.88 7.30
N GLU A 22 6.99 5.79 8.57
CA GLU A 22 6.50 4.75 9.49
C GLU A 22 4.98 4.80 9.63
N GLU A 23 4.38 5.99 9.78
CA GLU A 23 2.92 6.17 9.81
C GLU A 23 2.27 5.67 8.51
N THR A 24 2.85 6.03 7.36
CA THR A 24 2.37 5.58 6.04
C THR A 24 2.45 4.06 5.92
N GLN A 25 3.57 3.46 6.37
CA GLN A 25 3.73 2.01 6.38
C GLN A 25 2.73 1.32 7.29
N GLN A 26 2.43 1.90 8.45
CA GLN A 26 1.45 1.36 9.37
C GLN A 26 0.05 1.40 8.77
N GLN A 27 -0.35 2.50 8.12
CA GLN A 27 -1.64 2.59 7.42
C GLN A 27 -1.73 1.58 6.28
N PHE A 28 -0.65 1.43 5.50
CA PHE A 28 -0.57 0.41 4.46
C PHE A 28 -0.76 -1.01 5.01
N LEU A 29 -0.07 -1.36 6.11
CA LEU A 29 -0.23 -2.66 6.77
C LEU A 29 -1.67 -2.88 7.26
N ASN A 30 -2.29 -1.85 7.85
CA ASN A 30 -3.66 -1.93 8.34
C ASN A 30 -4.64 -2.18 7.17
N ALA A 31 -4.47 -1.46 6.05
CA ALA A 31 -5.28 -1.66 4.85
C ALA A 31 -5.09 -3.07 4.26
N CYS A 32 -3.86 -3.57 4.20
CA CYS A 32 -3.58 -4.94 3.76
C CYS A 32 -4.26 -5.98 4.64
N ASN A 33 -4.19 -5.83 5.96
CA ASN A 33 -4.86 -6.73 6.89
C ASN A 33 -6.38 -6.70 6.71
N PHE A 34 -6.97 -5.52 6.56
CA PHE A 34 -8.39 -5.35 6.28
C PHE A 34 -8.82 -6.11 5.01
N VAL A 35 -8.10 -5.91 3.89
CA VAL A 35 -8.37 -6.62 2.63
C VAL A 35 -8.21 -8.13 2.81
N SER A 36 -7.16 -8.56 3.51
CA SER A 36 -6.91 -10.00 3.74
C SER A 36 -8.01 -10.65 4.57
N THR A 37 -8.51 -9.97 5.60
CA THR A 37 -9.65 -10.45 6.40
C THR A 37 -10.91 -10.55 5.54
N TYR A 38 -11.20 -9.53 4.74
CA TYR A 38 -12.36 -9.57 3.84
C TYR A 38 -12.30 -10.77 2.89
N ILE A 39 -11.14 -11.01 2.25
CA ILE A 39 -10.96 -12.15 1.34
C ILE A 39 -11.19 -13.48 2.07
N PHE A 40 -10.66 -13.64 3.28
CA PHE A 40 -10.83 -14.84 4.08
C PHE A 40 -12.31 -15.10 4.42
N ASP A 41 -13.03 -14.05 4.82
CA ASP A 41 -14.44 -14.14 5.19
C ASP A 41 -15.39 -14.33 3.98
N HIS A 42 -14.90 -14.04 2.76
CA HIS A 42 -15.68 -14.10 1.51
C HIS A 42 -15.22 -15.23 0.57
N ASN A 43 -14.88 -16.39 1.14
CA ASN A 43 -14.52 -17.61 0.40
C ASN A 43 -13.32 -17.48 -0.54
N PHE A 44 -12.36 -16.62 -0.20
CA PHE A 44 -11.18 -16.38 -1.02
C PHE A 44 -11.53 -15.88 -2.44
N GLU A 45 -12.55 -15.04 -2.57
CA GLU A 45 -12.83 -14.34 -3.83
C GLU A 45 -11.70 -13.35 -4.14
N LEU A 46 -10.96 -13.60 -5.23
CA LEU A 46 -9.78 -12.81 -5.63
C LEU A 46 -10.01 -11.98 -6.89
N GLY A 47 -11.23 -11.94 -7.42
CA GLY A 47 -11.58 -11.12 -8.57
C GLY A 47 -11.31 -9.64 -8.31
N GLN A 48 -10.37 -9.05 -9.04
CA GLN A 48 -9.95 -7.65 -8.85
C GLN A 48 -11.13 -6.67 -8.91
N THR A 49 -12.02 -6.81 -9.90
CA THR A 49 -13.20 -5.94 -10.05
C THR A 49 -14.16 -6.10 -8.87
N THR A 50 -14.38 -7.34 -8.41
CA THR A 50 -15.25 -7.64 -7.26
C THR A 50 -14.70 -7.01 -5.99
N LEU A 51 -13.40 -7.21 -5.72
CA LEU A 51 -12.72 -6.63 -4.57
C LEU A 51 -12.69 -5.10 -4.62
N HIS A 52 -12.41 -4.52 -5.79
CA HIS A 52 -12.42 -3.07 -5.96
C HIS A 52 -13.80 -2.48 -5.65
N ASN A 53 -14.86 -3.04 -6.22
CA ASN A 53 -16.22 -2.55 -5.99
C ASN A 53 -16.66 -2.68 -4.53
N ALA A 54 -16.24 -3.75 -3.84
CA ALA A 54 -16.58 -3.97 -2.45
C ALA A 54 -15.76 -3.11 -1.47
N LEU A 55 -14.48 -2.87 -1.75
CA LEU A 55 -13.53 -2.37 -0.75
C LEU A 55 -13.00 -0.97 -1.02
N TYR A 56 -13.02 -0.48 -2.27
CA TYR A 56 -12.34 0.76 -2.64
C TYR A 56 -12.77 1.98 -1.81
N HIS A 57 -14.09 2.17 -1.67
CA HIS A 57 -14.62 3.33 -0.95
C HIS A 57 -14.23 3.30 0.53
N GLN A 58 -14.26 2.12 1.15
CA GLN A 58 -13.88 1.96 2.55
C GLN A 58 -12.38 2.16 2.75
N ILE A 59 -11.55 1.54 1.89
CA ILE A 59 -10.09 1.74 1.94
C ILE A 59 -9.73 3.22 1.80
N ARG A 60 -10.39 3.94 0.87
CA ARG A 60 -10.10 5.35 0.59
C ARG A 60 -10.46 6.29 1.74
N GLN A 61 -11.43 5.91 2.56
CA GLN A 61 -11.95 6.71 3.65
C GLN A 61 -11.24 6.42 4.97
N ASP A 62 -10.93 5.16 5.23
CA ASP A 62 -10.51 4.69 6.57
C ASP A 62 -8.98 4.56 6.73
N PHE A 63 -8.22 4.57 5.62
CA PHE A 63 -6.75 4.45 5.59
C PHE A 63 -6.12 5.55 4.73
#